data_AF-A0A539DQJ2-F1
#
_entry.id   AF-A0A539DQJ2-F1
#
_cell.length_a   1.000
_cell.length_b   1.000
_cell.length_c   1.000
_cell.angle_alpha   90.00
_cell.angle_beta   90.00
_cell.angle_gamma   90.00
#
_symmetry.space_group_name_H-M   'P 1'
#
loop_
_entity.id
_entity.type
_entity.pdbx_description
1 polymer ?
#
loop_
_entity_poly.entity_id
_entity_poly.type
_entity_poly.pdbx_seq_one_letter_code
_entity_poly.pdbx_strand_id
1 'polypeptide(L)'
;MIDDLRPAPTSCPTCAAPIGRDDAFCEACGSTLAPSPPDGAVVADSPGVAAPDGTAPRTHLLAPASPLGPGATICHVCGAAIDDDGFCSECGQRARSRREHWTESPAPWVGGVCDKGIAHAGNEDAMALYADGSDFAVLVVCDGVTTAPDSDKASLAAAQVACAMLAAAARPTGSFATRLTVWQHELGAACAAANEEAVGIAHALGDPPEPPSCTFVAAVVTDDQVSVAWCGDSRAYWVADDAARSTALSIDHSLGTEMIAAGLSREQAEADPTCHTITRWLGADSIDPAPELRTMARE
;
A
#
# COMPACT_ATOMS: atom_id res chain seq x y z
N MET A 1 21.18 37.55 17.96
CA MET A 1 20.91 36.34 18.76
C MET A 1 21.21 35.18 17.84
N ILE A 2 22.29 34.46 18.11
CA ILE A 2 22.70 33.29 17.32
C ILE A 2 21.76 32.18 17.78
N ASP A 3 20.89 31.73 16.88
CA ASP A 3 20.06 30.57 17.12
C ASP A 3 20.99 29.36 17.25
N ASP A 4 20.93 28.72 18.41
CA ASP A 4 21.76 27.59 18.78
C ASP A 4 21.27 26.38 17.99
N LEU A 5 21.80 26.18 16.78
CA LEU A 5 21.54 25.01 15.93
C LEU A 5 22.07 23.76 16.64
N ARG A 6 21.28 23.21 17.57
CA ARG A 6 21.51 21.85 18.08
C ARG A 6 21.56 20.90 16.88
N PRO A 7 22.57 20.01 16.81
CA PRO A 7 22.58 18.98 15.79
C PRO A 7 21.30 18.15 15.94
N ALA A 8 20.62 17.90 14.82
CA ALA A 8 19.44 17.06 14.80
C ALA A 8 19.79 15.70 15.43
N PRO A 9 18.94 15.16 16.32
CA PRO A 9 19.22 13.88 16.95
C PRO A 9 19.36 12.80 15.87
N THR A 10 20.44 12.03 15.94
CA THR A 10 20.68 10.87 15.06
C THR A 10 20.17 9.56 15.67
N SER A 11 19.52 9.64 16.84
CA SER A 11 18.94 8.51 17.55
C SER A 11 17.58 8.88 18.14
N CYS A 12 16.62 7.96 18.07
CA CYS A 12 15.30 8.08 18.65
C CYS A 12 15.39 8.29 20.17
N PRO A 13 14.72 9.31 20.74
CA PRO A 13 14.74 9.56 22.18
C PRO A 13 14.03 8.47 23.00
N THR A 14 13.13 7.68 22.37
CA THR A 14 12.35 6.64 23.06
C THR A 14 13.09 5.31 23.12
N CYS A 15 13.67 4.85 22.02
CA CYS A 15 14.26 3.51 21.93
C CYS A 15 15.74 3.49 21.55
N ALA A 16 16.37 4.67 21.41
CA ALA A 16 17.77 4.84 20.98
C ALA A 16 18.13 4.29 19.60
N ALA A 17 17.15 3.77 18.83
CA ALA A 17 17.38 3.35 17.45
C ALA A 17 17.87 4.53 16.60
N PRO A 18 18.76 4.31 15.63
CA PRO A 18 19.20 5.37 14.73
C PRO A 18 18.01 5.94 13.93
N ILE A 19 18.02 7.26 13.69
CA ILE A 19 16.97 7.97 12.93
C ILE A 19 17.62 8.87 11.88
N GLY A 20 16.94 9.00 10.75
CA GLY A 20 17.25 9.95 9.69
C GLY A 20 16.93 11.39 10.10
N ARG A 21 17.58 12.35 9.44
CA ARG A 21 17.45 13.78 9.76
C ARG A 21 16.06 14.34 9.47
N ASP A 22 15.36 13.74 8.51
CA ASP A 22 14.04 14.18 8.04
C ASP A 22 12.92 13.20 8.48
N ASP A 23 13.22 12.25 9.39
CA ASP A 23 12.25 11.28 9.89
C ASP A 23 11.21 11.98 10.78
N ALA A 24 9.93 11.85 10.42
CA ALA A 24 8.84 12.30 11.27
C ALA A 24 8.53 11.30 12.41
N PHE A 25 8.87 10.01 12.22
CA PHE A 25 8.60 8.92 13.15
C PHE A 25 9.80 7.97 13.25
N CYS A 26 9.94 7.31 14.39
CA CYS A 26 10.97 6.30 14.58
C CYS A 26 10.54 4.97 13.97
N GLU A 27 11.26 4.55 12.94
CA GLU A 27 11.12 3.26 12.26
C GLU A 27 11.25 2.02 13.17
N ALA A 28 11.83 2.15 14.37
CA ALA A 28 12.00 1.01 15.27
C ALA A 28 10.87 0.89 16.31
N CYS A 29 10.29 2.00 16.75
CA CYS A 29 9.32 2.00 17.85
C CYS A 29 8.01 2.76 17.57
N GLY A 30 7.91 3.44 16.44
CA GLY A 30 6.75 4.25 16.03
C GLY A 30 6.64 5.61 16.74
N SER A 31 7.62 5.99 17.58
CA SER A 31 7.57 7.27 18.29
C SER A 31 7.71 8.45 17.32
N THR A 32 6.84 9.45 17.44
CA THR A 32 6.97 10.73 16.71
C THR A 32 8.28 11.44 17.07
N LEU A 33 9.04 11.83 16.06
CA LEU A 33 10.36 12.47 16.18
C LEU A 33 10.30 13.98 15.88
N ALA A 34 9.41 14.39 14.98
CA ALA A 34 9.14 15.78 14.65
C ALA A 34 7.65 16.11 14.90
N PRO A 35 7.32 17.29 15.44
CA PRO A 35 5.93 17.68 15.59
C PRO A 35 5.25 17.74 14.22
N SER A 36 4.12 17.04 14.06
CA SER A 36 3.26 17.17 12.89
C SER A 36 2.84 18.64 12.71
N PRO A 37 2.68 19.14 11.48
CA PRO A 37 2.03 20.44 11.27
C PRO A 37 0.65 20.44 11.95
N PRO A 38 0.20 21.57 12.52
CA PRO A 38 -1.07 21.63 13.22
C PRO A 38 -2.22 21.24 12.28
N ASP A 39 -3.08 20.33 12.73
CA ASP A 39 -4.27 19.87 11.99
C ASP A 39 -5.13 21.07 11.58
N GLY A 40 -5.00 21.43 10.31
CA GLY A 40 -5.68 22.56 9.68
C GLY A 40 -6.74 22.10 8.69
N ALA A 41 -7.46 21.01 8.97
CA ALA A 41 -8.75 20.66 8.36
C ALA A 41 -9.33 19.47 9.12
N VAL A 42 -10.55 19.61 9.63
CA VAL A 42 -11.39 18.47 10.03
C VAL A 42 -11.74 17.68 8.76
N VAL A 43 -10.85 16.78 8.37
CA VAL A 43 -11.18 15.63 7.53
C VAL A 43 -11.82 14.62 8.47
N ALA A 44 -12.95 14.04 8.08
CA ALA A 44 -13.66 13.07 8.91
C ALA A 44 -12.70 11.99 9.43
N ASP A 45 -12.78 11.76 10.74
CA ASP A 45 -11.96 10.88 11.56
C ASP A 45 -11.62 9.58 10.81
N SER A 46 -10.31 9.32 10.63
CA SER A 46 -9.85 7.99 10.26
C SER A 46 -10.06 7.08 11.47
N PRO A 47 -10.51 5.82 11.33
CA PRO A 47 -10.66 4.94 12.48
C PRO A 47 -9.30 4.83 13.17
N GLY A 48 -9.26 5.31 14.42
CA GLY A 48 -8.08 5.26 15.25
C GLY A 48 -7.66 3.81 15.44
N VAL A 49 -6.50 3.45 14.89
CA VAL A 49 -5.80 2.24 15.29
C VAL A 49 -5.60 2.34 16.80
N ALA A 50 -6.30 1.51 17.56
CA ALA A 50 -6.13 1.45 19.01
C ALA A 50 -4.64 1.21 19.29
N ALA A 51 -4.01 2.14 20.01
CA ALA A 51 -2.65 1.96 20.47
C ALA A 51 -2.59 0.66 21.29
N PRO A 52 -1.67 -0.28 20.97
CA PRO A 52 -1.57 -1.51 21.72
C PRO A 52 -1.13 -1.18 23.16
N ASP A 53 -1.86 -1.71 24.14
CA ASP A 53 -1.48 -1.63 25.55
C ASP A 53 -0.05 -2.16 25.73
N GLY A 54 0.84 -1.30 26.23
CA GLY A 54 2.29 -1.47 26.31
C GLY A 54 2.79 -2.53 27.30
N THR A 55 2.06 -3.63 27.48
CA THR A 55 2.36 -4.67 28.49
C THR A 55 2.68 -6.06 27.92
N ALA A 56 2.67 -6.26 26.60
CA ALA A 56 3.18 -7.50 26.03
C ALA A 56 4.71 -7.38 25.81
N PRO A 57 5.54 -8.31 26.33
CA PRO A 57 6.96 -8.33 25.99
C PRO A 57 7.08 -8.55 24.48
N ARG A 58 7.59 -7.54 23.77
CA ARG A 58 8.00 -7.64 22.36
C ARG A 58 9.21 -8.56 22.28
N THR A 59 8.99 -9.87 22.34
CA THR A 59 10.03 -10.83 21.99
C THR A 59 10.33 -10.62 20.52
N HIS A 60 11.51 -10.07 20.24
CA HIS A 60 12.22 -10.26 18.98
C HIS A 60 12.47 -11.77 18.82
N LEU A 61 11.42 -12.54 18.54
CA LEU A 61 11.60 -13.88 18.02
C LEU A 61 12.25 -13.65 16.66
N LEU A 62 13.53 -14.01 16.61
CA LEU A 62 14.28 -14.25 15.40
C LEU A 62 13.42 -15.16 14.52
N ALA A 63 12.62 -14.55 13.65
CA ALA A 63 11.98 -15.27 12.58
C ALA A 63 13.13 -15.92 11.77
N PRO A 64 13.04 -17.20 11.42
CA PRO A 64 14.01 -17.81 10.54
C PRO A 64 14.06 -16.95 9.27
N ALA A 65 15.29 -16.52 8.91
CA ALA A 65 15.52 -15.63 7.80
C ALA A 65 14.90 -16.23 6.52
N SER A 66 13.90 -15.56 5.96
CA SER A 66 13.64 -15.72 4.53
C SER A 66 14.97 -15.47 3.81
N PRO A 67 15.39 -16.35 2.89
CA PRO A 67 16.66 -16.17 2.20
C PRO A 67 16.70 -14.78 1.57
N LEU A 68 17.76 -14.05 1.88
CA LEU A 68 18.03 -12.73 1.32
C LEU A 68 18.07 -12.86 -0.21
N GLY A 69 16.97 -12.55 -0.89
CA GLY A 69 17.01 -12.16 -2.29
C GLY A 69 17.99 -10.99 -2.45
N PRO A 70 18.55 -10.72 -3.65
CA PRO A 70 19.60 -9.72 -3.85
C PRO A 70 19.23 -8.40 -3.16
N GLY A 71 19.81 -8.21 -1.98
CA GLY A 71 19.43 -7.19 -1.02
C GLY A 71 20.24 -5.92 -1.27
N ALA A 72 19.80 -4.81 -0.66
CA ALA A 72 20.51 -3.55 -0.72
C ALA A 72 22.02 -3.75 -0.46
N THR A 73 22.87 -3.25 -1.35
CA THR A 73 24.34 -3.33 -1.22
C THR A 73 24.90 -2.26 -0.28
N ILE A 74 24.05 -1.32 0.14
CA ILE A 74 24.40 -0.17 0.97
C ILE A 74 23.42 -0.09 2.15
N CYS A 75 23.95 0.15 3.34
CA CYS A 75 23.17 0.35 4.55
C CYS A 75 22.41 1.68 4.49
N HIS A 76 21.08 1.64 4.61
CA HIS A 76 20.23 2.84 4.67
C HIS A 76 20.50 3.73 5.89
N VAL A 77 21.10 3.19 6.96
CA VAL A 77 21.36 3.92 8.20
C VAL A 77 22.66 4.74 8.13
N CYS A 78 23.76 4.13 7.65
CA CYS A 78 25.09 4.75 7.72
C CYS A 78 25.80 4.86 6.36
N GLY A 79 25.25 4.29 5.29
CA GLY A 79 25.85 4.32 3.96
C GLY A 79 27.01 3.33 3.73
N ALA A 80 27.36 2.51 4.73
CA ALA A 80 28.40 1.49 4.59
C ALA A 80 27.92 0.27 3.78
N ALA A 81 28.86 -0.59 3.38
CA ALA A 81 28.56 -1.81 2.63
C ALA A 81 27.81 -2.84 3.49
N ILE A 82 26.92 -3.58 2.84
CA ILE A 82 26.28 -4.77 3.40
C ILE A 82 27.14 -6.00 3.06
N ASP A 83 27.49 -6.79 4.08
CA ASP A 83 28.25 -8.03 3.95
C ASP A 83 27.35 -9.18 3.42
N ASP A 84 27.98 -10.28 3.01
CA ASP A 84 27.29 -11.45 2.41
C ASP A 84 26.29 -12.13 3.37
N ASP A 85 26.36 -11.84 4.67
CA ASP A 85 25.42 -12.30 5.69
C ASP A 85 24.15 -11.42 5.79
N GLY A 86 24.09 -10.33 5.01
CA GLY A 86 22.96 -9.39 5.00
C GLY A 86 23.00 -8.36 6.11
N PHE A 87 24.14 -8.16 6.78
CA PHE A 87 24.31 -7.14 7.81
C PHE A 87 25.27 -6.03 7.37
N CYS A 88 25.08 -4.84 7.90
CA CYS A 88 25.98 -3.72 7.66
C CYS A 88 27.33 -3.95 8.34
N SER A 89 28.41 -3.85 7.56
CA SER A 89 29.79 -4.01 8.00
C SER A 89 30.24 -3.02 9.09
N GLU A 90 29.59 -1.85 9.19
CA GLU A 90 29.95 -0.81 10.17
C GLU A 90 29.00 -0.76 11.38
N CYS A 91 27.69 -0.69 11.13
CA CYS A 91 26.71 -0.49 12.22
C CYS A 91 25.99 -1.77 12.66
N GLY A 92 26.22 -2.90 11.99
CA GLY A 92 25.58 -4.19 12.31
C GLY A 92 24.08 -4.25 12.03
N GLN A 93 23.51 -3.23 11.38
CA GLN A 93 22.09 -3.22 11.02
C GLN A 93 21.81 -4.25 9.92
N ARG A 94 20.78 -5.09 10.10
CA ARG A 94 20.30 -5.98 9.03
C ARG A 94 19.84 -5.16 7.83
N ALA A 95 20.27 -5.55 6.64
CA ALA A 95 19.79 -4.98 5.39
C ALA A 95 18.29 -5.22 5.25
N ARG A 96 17.53 -4.16 4.92
CA ARG A 96 16.13 -4.31 4.51
C ARG A 96 16.11 -4.98 3.14
N SER A 97 15.32 -6.04 2.98
CA SER A 97 15.09 -6.61 1.66
C SER A 97 14.27 -5.62 0.81
N ARG A 98 14.34 -5.73 -0.52
CA ARG A 98 13.51 -4.89 -1.39
C ARG A 98 12.00 -5.06 -1.13
N ARG A 99 11.56 -6.23 -0.64
CA ARG A 99 10.15 -6.43 -0.26
C ARG A 99 9.81 -5.79 1.08
N GLU A 100 10.79 -5.57 1.96
CA GLU A 100 10.54 -4.90 3.24
C GLU A 100 10.37 -3.39 3.11
N HIS A 101 11.01 -2.77 2.11
CA HIS A 101 10.85 -1.35 1.80
C HIS A 101 11.27 -1.05 0.36
N TRP A 102 10.42 -0.36 -0.40
CA TRP A 102 10.84 0.26 -1.66
C TRP A 102 10.00 1.48 -2.01
N THR A 103 10.59 2.34 -2.83
CA THR A 103 9.97 3.54 -3.38
C THR A 103 10.05 3.53 -4.90
N GLU A 104 9.01 4.04 -5.56
CA GLU A 104 8.96 4.23 -7.00
C GLU A 104 8.64 5.69 -7.32
N SER A 105 9.30 6.26 -8.32
CA SER A 105 8.97 7.59 -8.84
C SER A 105 9.21 7.63 -10.36
N PRO A 106 8.27 7.07 -11.16
CA PRO A 106 8.43 7.01 -12.61
C PRO A 106 8.35 8.39 -13.28
N ALA A 107 7.80 9.40 -12.60
CA ALA A 107 7.80 10.80 -13.02
C ALA A 107 7.88 11.72 -11.78
N PRO A 108 8.31 12.99 -11.91
CA PRO A 108 8.40 13.92 -10.78
C PRO A 108 7.07 14.17 -10.03
N TRP A 109 5.94 13.90 -10.67
CA TRP A 109 4.60 14.08 -10.13
C TRP A 109 3.94 12.75 -9.71
N VAL A 110 4.65 11.63 -9.83
CA VAL A 110 4.17 10.28 -9.48
C VAL A 110 5.15 9.66 -8.49
N GLY A 111 4.64 9.22 -7.35
CA GLY A 111 5.44 8.56 -6.32
C GLY A 111 4.64 7.47 -5.61
N GLY A 112 5.34 6.47 -5.12
CA GLY A 112 4.80 5.45 -4.23
C GLY A 112 5.86 4.94 -3.28
N VAL A 113 5.40 4.48 -2.12
CA VAL A 113 6.19 3.82 -1.10
C VAL A 113 5.42 2.60 -0.63
N CYS A 114 6.12 1.50 -0.42
CA CYS A 114 5.60 0.33 0.25
C CYS A 114 6.62 -0.11 1.30
N ASP A 115 6.14 -0.29 2.52
CA ASP A 115 6.96 -0.58 3.69
C ASP A 115 6.25 -1.61 4.56
N LYS A 116 7.02 -2.57 5.09
CA LYS A 116 6.52 -3.62 5.99
C LYS A 116 5.91 -3.08 7.29
N GLY A 117 6.34 -1.89 7.69
CA GLY A 117 6.13 -1.34 9.02
C GLY A 117 6.82 -2.15 10.12
N ILE A 118 6.46 -1.82 11.35
CA ILE A 118 7.13 -2.31 12.56
C ILE A 118 6.47 -3.53 13.20
N ALA A 119 5.23 -3.84 12.81
CA ALA A 119 4.42 -4.87 13.46
C ALA A 119 4.48 -6.22 12.73
N HIS A 120 4.51 -6.20 11.39
CA HIS A 120 4.42 -7.40 10.57
C HIS A 120 5.77 -8.08 10.36
N ALA A 121 5.76 -9.42 10.26
CA ALA A 121 6.95 -10.22 10.03
C ALA A 121 7.42 -10.18 8.57
N GLY A 122 6.48 -10.12 7.64
CA GLY A 122 6.67 -9.97 6.21
C GLY A 122 5.85 -8.79 5.68
N ASN A 123 6.15 -8.37 4.45
CA ASN A 123 5.36 -7.36 3.75
C ASN A 123 4.51 -8.07 2.69
N GLU A 124 3.22 -8.20 2.96
CA GLU A 124 2.26 -8.81 2.04
C GLU A 124 1.74 -7.80 1.01
N ASP A 125 2.03 -6.51 1.19
CA ASP A 125 1.62 -5.44 0.27
C ASP A 125 2.50 -5.42 -0.99
N ALA A 126 1.91 -4.93 -2.06
CA ALA A 126 2.58 -4.64 -3.31
C ALA A 126 2.02 -3.39 -3.97
N MET A 127 2.88 -2.72 -4.72
CA MET A 127 2.53 -1.62 -5.60
C MET A 127 3.29 -1.75 -6.91
N ALA A 128 2.73 -1.19 -7.98
CA ALA A 128 3.42 -1.02 -9.25
C ALA A 128 2.96 0.27 -9.91
N LEU A 129 3.92 1.15 -10.26
CA LEU A 129 3.64 2.45 -10.85
C LEU A 129 4.20 2.57 -12.26
N TYR A 130 3.47 3.29 -13.12
CA TYR A 130 3.93 3.68 -14.45
C TYR A 130 3.56 5.12 -14.73
N ALA A 131 4.42 5.83 -15.45
CA ALA A 131 4.10 7.08 -16.11
C ALA A 131 4.84 7.12 -17.45
N ASP A 132 4.14 7.49 -18.53
CA ASP A 132 4.84 8.05 -19.69
C ASP A 132 5.05 9.54 -19.38
N GLY A 133 6.15 10.16 -19.82
CA GLY A 133 6.56 11.52 -19.40
C GLY A 133 5.63 12.68 -19.80
N SER A 134 4.34 12.42 -19.94
CA SER A 134 3.20 13.31 -20.08
C SER A 134 2.35 13.32 -18.78
N ASP A 135 1.06 13.63 -18.90
CA ASP A 135 0.07 13.64 -17.80
C ASP A 135 -0.63 12.28 -17.62
N PHE A 136 -0.03 11.20 -18.14
CA PHE A 136 -0.55 9.84 -18.00
C PHE A 136 0.20 9.05 -16.92
N ALA A 137 -0.53 8.47 -15.99
CA ALA A 137 0.02 7.53 -15.02
C ALA A 137 -0.93 6.37 -14.73
N VAL A 138 -0.33 5.26 -14.30
CA VAL A 138 -1.01 4.09 -13.75
C VAL A 138 -0.45 3.84 -12.36
N LEU A 139 -1.34 3.64 -11.40
CA LEU A 139 -0.99 3.30 -10.04
C LEU A 139 -1.78 2.06 -9.65
N VAL A 140 -1.10 1.01 -9.20
CA VAL A 140 -1.75 -0.21 -8.70
C VAL A 140 -1.21 -0.51 -7.31
N VAL A 141 -2.12 -0.86 -6.39
CA VAL A 141 -1.82 -1.36 -5.05
C VAL A 141 -2.62 -2.63 -4.81
N CYS A 142 -1.95 -3.63 -4.23
CA CYS A 142 -2.53 -4.89 -3.80
C CYS A 142 -2.02 -5.19 -2.39
N ASP A 143 -2.92 -5.54 -1.46
CA ASP A 143 -2.60 -5.95 -0.09
C ASP A 143 -2.86 -7.45 0.03
N GLY A 144 -1.82 -8.22 0.34
CA GLY A 144 -1.91 -9.67 0.48
C GLY A 144 -2.56 -10.06 1.80
N VAL A 145 -3.52 -11.00 1.76
CA VAL A 145 -4.23 -11.43 2.98
C VAL A 145 -3.27 -12.14 3.92
N THR A 146 -2.96 -11.52 5.07
CA THR A 146 -1.93 -12.00 6.01
C THR A 146 -2.22 -13.41 6.57
N THR A 147 -3.49 -13.83 6.62
CA THR A 147 -3.85 -15.19 7.08
C THR A 147 -3.58 -16.27 6.04
N ALA A 148 -3.44 -15.92 4.77
CA ALA A 148 -3.11 -16.84 3.69
C ALA A 148 -1.59 -16.78 3.41
N PRO A 149 -0.84 -17.87 3.61
CA PRO A 149 0.60 -17.90 3.33
C PRO A 149 0.92 -17.51 1.88
N ASP A 150 2.09 -16.89 1.66
CA ASP A 150 2.61 -16.52 0.34
C ASP A 150 1.76 -15.49 -0.43
N SER A 151 0.88 -14.76 0.25
CA SER A 151 0.06 -13.69 -0.33
C SER A 151 0.90 -12.52 -0.87
N ASP A 152 2.12 -12.34 -0.37
CA ASP A 152 3.14 -11.41 -0.87
C ASP A 152 3.50 -11.67 -2.34
N LYS A 153 3.39 -12.93 -2.80
CA LYS A 153 3.61 -13.32 -4.20
C LYS A 153 2.39 -12.99 -5.06
N ALA A 154 1.18 -13.24 -4.54
CA ALA A 154 -0.06 -12.94 -5.22
C ALA A 154 -0.23 -11.43 -5.43
N SER A 155 -0.05 -10.63 -4.36
CA SER A 155 -0.15 -9.17 -4.43
C SER A 155 0.87 -8.58 -5.40
N LEU A 156 2.11 -9.07 -5.38
CA LEU A 156 3.17 -8.60 -6.28
C LEU A 156 2.88 -8.92 -7.74
N ALA A 157 2.49 -10.16 -8.05
CA ALA A 157 2.17 -10.57 -9.42
C ALA A 157 0.95 -9.81 -9.96
N ALA A 158 -0.10 -9.68 -9.13
CA ALA A 158 -1.32 -8.93 -9.44
C ALA A 158 -1.03 -7.45 -9.75
N ALA A 159 -0.27 -6.77 -8.90
CA ALA A 159 0.08 -5.36 -9.11
C ALA A 159 0.89 -5.16 -10.40
N GLN A 160 1.88 -6.02 -10.66
CA GLN A 160 2.75 -5.92 -11.83
C GLN A 160 2.01 -6.17 -13.14
N VAL A 161 1.18 -7.21 -13.23
CA VAL A 161 0.47 -7.54 -14.47
C VAL A 161 -0.56 -6.45 -14.81
N ALA A 162 -1.32 -5.98 -13.82
CA ALA A 162 -2.32 -4.95 -14.02
C ALA A 162 -1.68 -3.62 -14.45
N CYS A 163 -0.59 -3.23 -13.80
CA CYS A 163 0.14 -2.01 -14.16
C CYS A 163 0.69 -2.10 -15.59
N ALA A 164 1.32 -3.22 -15.95
CA ALA A 164 1.86 -3.44 -17.29
C ALA A 164 0.77 -3.40 -18.39
N MET A 165 -0.38 -4.03 -18.15
CA MET A 165 -1.51 -4.02 -19.08
C MET A 165 -2.08 -2.61 -19.28
N LEU A 166 -2.34 -1.88 -18.20
CA LEU A 166 -2.88 -0.53 -18.26
C LEU A 166 -1.89 0.45 -18.88
N ALA A 167 -0.59 0.30 -18.60
CA ALA A 167 0.46 1.11 -19.21
C ALA A 167 0.49 0.93 -20.73
N ALA A 168 0.34 -0.31 -21.21
CA ALA A 168 0.34 -0.68 -22.62
C ALA A 168 -0.99 -0.40 -23.36
N ALA A 169 -2.08 -0.14 -22.63
CA ALA A 169 -3.39 0.10 -23.21
C ALA A 169 -3.41 1.34 -24.13
N ALA A 170 -4.08 1.24 -25.28
CA ALA A 170 -4.17 2.34 -26.23
C ALA A 170 -4.87 3.56 -25.59
N ARG A 171 -4.29 4.76 -25.73
CA ARG A 171 -4.89 5.98 -25.20
C ARG A 171 -6.14 6.36 -26.00
N PRO A 172 -7.34 6.36 -25.39
CA PRO A 172 -8.56 6.68 -26.11
C PRO A 172 -8.63 8.18 -26.43
N THR A 173 -8.91 8.50 -27.69
CA THR A 173 -9.25 9.85 -28.13
C THR A 173 -10.77 10.01 -28.22
N GLY A 174 -11.28 11.24 -28.12
CA GLY A 174 -12.69 11.53 -28.39
C GLY A 174 -13.40 12.25 -27.26
N SER A 175 -14.66 11.91 -27.00
CA SER A 175 -15.44 12.50 -25.91
C SER A 175 -15.04 11.92 -24.56
N PHE A 176 -15.35 12.64 -23.46
CA PHE A 176 -15.21 12.13 -22.10
C PHE A 176 -15.91 10.78 -21.91
N ALA A 177 -17.15 10.64 -22.42
CA ALA A 177 -17.90 9.39 -22.34
C ALA A 177 -17.19 8.23 -23.08
N THR A 178 -16.50 8.51 -24.19
CA THR A 178 -15.71 7.51 -24.91
C THR A 178 -14.51 7.06 -24.09
N ARG A 179 -13.75 8.02 -23.53
CA ARG A 179 -12.60 7.73 -22.67
C ARG A 179 -13.01 6.94 -21.43
N LEU A 180 -14.09 7.37 -20.77
CA LEU A 180 -14.71 6.68 -19.64
C LEU A 180 -14.95 5.20 -19.93
N THR A 181 -15.70 4.88 -20.99
CA THR A 181 -16.04 3.49 -21.33
C THR A 181 -14.80 2.65 -21.61
N VAL A 182 -13.81 3.21 -22.32
CA VAL A 182 -12.55 2.50 -22.61
C VAL A 182 -11.79 2.22 -21.32
N TRP A 183 -11.57 3.23 -20.48
CA TRP A 183 -10.81 3.02 -19.25
C TRP A 183 -11.50 2.11 -18.25
N GLN A 184 -12.84 2.14 -18.17
CA GLN A 184 -13.60 1.17 -17.36
C GLN A 184 -13.41 -0.26 -17.87
N HIS A 185 -13.40 -0.46 -19.19
CA HIS A 185 -13.12 -1.77 -19.79
C HIS A 185 -11.69 -2.23 -19.49
N GLU A 186 -10.68 -1.38 -19.73
CA GLU A 186 -9.28 -1.73 -19.49
C GLU A 186 -8.99 -2.02 -18.01
N LEU A 187 -9.59 -1.25 -17.09
CA LEU A 187 -9.48 -1.51 -15.65
C LEU A 187 -10.13 -2.84 -15.25
N GLY A 188 -11.29 -3.17 -15.82
CA GLY A 188 -11.93 -4.47 -15.62
C GLY A 188 -11.06 -5.62 -16.11
N ALA A 189 -10.48 -5.49 -17.30
CA ALA A 189 -9.56 -6.47 -17.87
C ALA A 189 -8.27 -6.63 -17.05
N ALA A 190 -7.71 -5.52 -16.55
CA ALA A 190 -6.54 -5.53 -15.69
C ALA A 190 -6.80 -6.22 -14.35
N CYS A 191 -7.97 -6.00 -13.74
CA CYS A 191 -8.39 -6.72 -12.52
C CYS A 191 -8.54 -8.23 -12.78
N ALA A 192 -9.15 -8.61 -13.91
CA ALA A 192 -9.29 -10.02 -14.29
C ALA A 192 -7.92 -10.70 -14.46
N ALA A 193 -6.97 -10.05 -15.14
CA ALA A 193 -5.61 -10.57 -15.28
C ALA A 193 -4.86 -10.63 -13.94
N ALA A 194 -5.04 -9.65 -13.07
CA ALA A 194 -4.50 -9.68 -11.71
C ALA A 194 -5.03 -10.88 -10.91
N ASN A 195 -6.32 -11.19 -11.03
CA ASN A 195 -6.92 -12.37 -10.42
C ASN A 195 -6.35 -13.67 -11.02
N GLU A 196 -6.19 -13.74 -12.34
CA GLU A 196 -5.57 -14.90 -13.00
C GLU A 196 -4.15 -15.17 -12.51
N GLU A 197 -3.33 -14.14 -12.30
CA GLU A 197 -1.99 -14.30 -11.72
C GLU A 197 -2.06 -14.78 -10.26
N ALA A 198 -2.92 -14.21 -9.42
CA ALA A 198 -3.09 -14.67 -8.03
C ALA A 198 -3.50 -16.14 -7.96
N VAL A 199 -4.44 -16.56 -8.81
CA VAL A 199 -4.87 -17.96 -8.96
C VAL A 199 -3.71 -18.83 -9.47
N GLY A 200 -2.93 -18.34 -10.44
CA GLY A 200 -1.75 -19.01 -10.96
C GLY A 200 -0.69 -19.28 -9.91
N ILE A 201 -0.48 -18.34 -8.97
CA ILE A 201 0.41 -18.53 -7.81
C ILE A 201 -0.11 -19.66 -6.91
N ALA A 202 -1.40 -19.70 -6.59
CA ALA A 202 -1.99 -20.77 -5.79
C ALA A 202 -1.78 -22.16 -6.44
N HIS A 203 -2.01 -22.26 -7.76
CA HIS A 203 -1.75 -23.49 -8.51
C HIS A 203 -0.27 -23.89 -8.49
N ALA A 204 0.66 -22.94 -8.62
CA ALA A 204 2.09 -23.20 -8.57
C ALA A 204 2.55 -23.70 -7.19
N LEU A 205 1.81 -23.37 -6.13
CA LEU A 205 2.03 -23.86 -4.77
C LEU A 205 1.31 -25.18 -4.47
N GLY A 206 0.58 -25.73 -5.43
CA GLY A 206 -0.12 -27.01 -5.29
C GLY A 206 -1.49 -26.90 -4.62
N ASP A 207 -2.22 -25.81 -4.87
CA ASP A 207 -3.59 -25.58 -4.40
C ASP A 207 -3.75 -25.72 -2.88
N PRO A 208 -3.04 -24.89 -2.09
CA PRO A 208 -3.13 -24.95 -0.64
C PRO A 208 -4.57 -24.62 -0.17
N PRO A 209 -4.99 -25.13 1.00
CA PRO A 209 -6.35 -24.93 1.51
C PRO A 209 -6.69 -23.47 1.81
N GLU A 210 -5.67 -22.66 2.12
CA GLU A 210 -5.74 -21.20 2.26
C GLU A 210 -4.89 -20.61 1.13
N PRO A 211 -5.45 -20.43 -0.09
CA PRO A 211 -4.70 -19.98 -1.24
C PRO A 211 -4.24 -18.52 -1.07
N PRO A 212 -3.03 -18.17 -1.58
CA PRO A 212 -2.60 -16.78 -1.68
C PRO A 212 -3.67 -15.91 -2.33
N SER A 213 -3.95 -14.78 -1.69
CA SER A 213 -4.98 -13.85 -2.11
C SER A 213 -4.56 -12.41 -1.82
N CYS A 214 -5.19 -11.46 -2.51
CA CYS A 214 -4.90 -10.06 -2.28
C CYS A 214 -6.10 -9.17 -2.62
N THR A 215 -6.09 -7.96 -2.07
CA THR A 215 -6.93 -6.86 -2.54
C THR A 215 -6.43 -6.34 -3.89
N PHE A 216 -7.19 -5.43 -4.47
CA PHE A 216 -6.83 -4.73 -5.68
C PHE A 216 -7.36 -3.31 -5.65
N VAL A 217 -6.52 -2.34 -5.96
CA VAL A 217 -6.95 -1.01 -6.40
C VAL A 217 -6.02 -0.53 -7.51
N ALA A 218 -6.61 -0.10 -8.63
CA ALA A 218 -5.89 0.45 -9.76
C ALA A 218 -6.48 1.79 -10.18
N ALA A 219 -5.63 2.76 -10.49
CA ALA A 219 -6.00 4.06 -11.01
C ALA A 219 -5.27 4.34 -12.32
N VAL A 220 -6.03 4.79 -13.32
CA VAL A 220 -5.52 5.42 -14.54
C VAL A 220 -5.76 6.92 -14.42
N VAL A 221 -4.67 7.68 -14.44
CA VAL A 221 -4.66 9.15 -14.43
C VAL A 221 -4.33 9.62 -15.84
N THR A 222 -5.15 10.55 -16.34
CA THR A 222 -4.97 11.27 -17.61
C THR A 222 -5.08 12.77 -17.33
N ASP A 223 -4.82 13.63 -18.31
CA ASP A 223 -4.95 15.09 -18.18
C ASP A 223 -6.32 15.54 -17.69
N ASP A 224 -7.40 14.87 -18.11
CA ASP A 224 -8.77 15.32 -17.86
C ASP A 224 -9.60 14.41 -16.93
N GLN A 225 -9.12 13.22 -16.58
CA GLN A 225 -9.85 12.29 -15.71
C GLN A 225 -8.97 11.34 -14.90
N VAL A 226 -9.54 10.85 -13.81
CA VAL A 226 -9.04 9.72 -13.02
C VAL A 226 -10.09 8.62 -13.05
N SER A 227 -9.71 7.44 -13.53
CA SER A 227 -10.55 6.23 -13.54
C SER A 227 -9.96 5.22 -12.57
N VAL A 228 -10.77 4.69 -11.66
CA VAL A 228 -10.36 3.77 -10.59
C VAL A 228 -11.18 2.48 -10.65
N ALA A 229 -10.51 1.35 -10.44
CA ALA A 229 -11.11 0.06 -10.13
C ALA A 229 -10.62 -0.45 -8.78
N TRP A 230 -11.50 -1.11 -8.01
CA TRP A 230 -11.08 -1.75 -6.77
C TRP A 230 -11.84 -3.05 -6.47
N CYS A 231 -11.18 -3.97 -5.77
CA CYS A 231 -11.73 -5.18 -5.18
C CYS A 231 -11.06 -5.42 -3.82
N GLY A 232 -11.81 -5.24 -2.73
CA GLY A 232 -11.32 -5.36 -1.38
C GLY A 232 -11.45 -4.04 -0.62
N ASP A 233 -10.66 -3.87 0.42
CA ASP A 233 -10.68 -2.74 1.34
C ASP A 233 -9.45 -1.82 1.20
N SER A 234 -8.58 -2.07 0.23
CA SER A 234 -7.63 -1.08 -0.25
C SER A 234 -8.34 0.11 -0.88
N ARG A 235 -7.82 1.32 -0.67
CA ARG A 235 -8.55 2.57 -0.91
C ARG A 235 -7.90 3.50 -1.91
N ALA A 236 -8.73 4.23 -2.64
CA ALA A 236 -8.33 5.35 -3.49
C ALA A 236 -9.04 6.63 -3.04
N TYR A 237 -8.31 7.74 -3.03
CA TYR A 237 -8.82 9.05 -2.66
C TYR A 237 -8.40 10.10 -3.69
N TRP A 238 -9.27 11.08 -3.92
CA TRP A 238 -8.89 12.36 -4.51
C TRP A 238 -8.70 13.36 -3.38
N VAL A 239 -7.50 13.89 -3.23
CA VAL A 239 -7.17 14.92 -2.25
C VAL A 239 -6.93 16.22 -2.99
N ALA A 240 -7.86 17.17 -2.83
CA ALA A 240 -7.78 18.48 -3.46
C ALA A 240 -7.13 19.51 -2.52
N ASP A 241 -6.63 20.61 -3.09
CA ASP A 241 -6.12 21.75 -2.31
C ASP A 241 -7.16 22.32 -1.34
N ASP A 242 -8.42 22.30 -1.76
CA ASP A 242 -9.56 22.54 -0.89
C ASP A 242 -10.06 21.21 -0.31
N ALA A 243 -9.89 21.03 1.00
CA ALA A 243 -10.32 19.84 1.72
C ALA A 243 -11.82 19.52 1.49
N ALA A 244 -12.67 20.53 1.26
CA ALA A 244 -14.10 20.33 0.98
C ALA A 244 -14.37 19.65 -0.38
N ARG A 245 -13.39 19.65 -1.28
CA ARG A 245 -13.44 18.98 -2.59
C ARG A 245 -12.75 17.60 -2.60
N SER A 246 -12.14 17.20 -1.48
CA SER A 246 -11.55 15.86 -1.35
C SER A 246 -12.63 14.79 -1.20
N THR A 247 -12.41 13.62 -1.79
CA THR A 247 -13.41 12.55 -1.78
C THR A 247 -12.78 11.16 -1.86
N ALA A 248 -13.40 10.19 -1.21
CA ALA A 248 -13.08 8.78 -1.40
C ALA A 248 -13.59 8.32 -2.77
N LEU A 249 -12.73 7.65 -3.54
CA LEU A 249 -13.07 7.11 -4.85
C LEU A 249 -13.52 5.65 -4.79
N SER A 250 -13.15 4.93 -3.74
CA SER A 250 -13.55 3.56 -3.46
C SER A 250 -14.46 3.46 -2.23
N ILE A 251 -15.14 2.32 -2.10
CA ILE A 251 -15.89 1.93 -0.91
C ILE A 251 -15.43 0.51 -0.55
N ASP A 252 -14.95 0.31 0.67
CA ASP A 252 -14.36 -0.97 1.09
C ASP A 252 -15.35 -2.12 0.94
N HIS A 253 -14.90 -3.24 0.37
CA HIS A 253 -15.61 -4.51 0.45
C HIS A 253 -15.30 -5.19 1.79
N SER A 254 -15.93 -4.68 2.85
CA SER A 254 -15.76 -5.17 4.22
C SER A 254 -17.10 -5.35 4.92
N LEU A 255 -17.12 -6.19 5.95
CA LEU A 255 -18.31 -6.45 6.74
C LEU A 255 -18.84 -5.17 7.41
N GLY A 256 -17.97 -4.24 7.80
CA GLY A 256 -18.38 -2.93 8.31
C GLY A 256 -19.13 -2.10 7.26
N THR A 257 -18.67 -2.09 6.01
CA THR A 257 -19.40 -1.45 4.91
C THR A 257 -20.76 -2.10 4.69
N GLU A 258 -20.83 -3.44 4.72
CA GLU A 258 -22.09 -4.17 4.56
C GLU A 258 -23.08 -3.89 5.70
N MET A 259 -22.60 -3.78 6.93
CA MET A 259 -23.39 -3.38 8.09
C MET A 259 -24.00 -1.99 7.91
N ILE A 260 -23.20 -1.02 7.45
CA ILE A 260 -23.68 0.35 7.16
C ILE A 260 -24.72 0.31 6.04
N ALA A 261 -24.46 -0.45 4.98
CA ALA A 261 -25.41 -0.63 3.87
C ALA A 261 -26.72 -1.29 4.33
N ALA A 262 -26.68 -2.16 5.34
CA ALA A 262 -27.83 -2.78 5.99
C ALA A 262 -28.56 -1.84 6.98
N GLY A 263 -28.06 -0.62 7.20
CA GLY A 263 -28.72 0.43 7.97
C GLY A 263 -28.17 0.66 9.38
N LEU A 264 -27.04 0.05 9.76
CA LEU A 264 -26.33 0.43 10.98
C LEU A 264 -25.70 1.81 10.82
N SER A 265 -25.56 2.54 11.94
CA SER A 265 -24.76 3.75 11.92
C SER A 265 -23.28 3.39 11.73
N ARG A 266 -22.50 4.35 11.22
CA ARG A 266 -21.06 4.19 11.06
C ARG A 266 -20.39 3.81 12.38
N GLU A 267 -20.76 4.50 13.45
CA GLU A 267 -20.20 4.27 14.78
C GLU A 267 -20.51 2.85 15.30
N GLN A 268 -21.69 2.33 14.99
CA GLN A 268 -22.07 0.96 15.34
C GLN A 268 -21.27 -0.08 14.55
N ALA A 269 -21.11 0.15 13.25
CA ALA A 269 -20.33 -0.75 12.40
C ALA A 269 -18.85 -0.76 12.79
N GLU A 270 -18.26 0.41 13.03
CA GLU A 270 -16.84 0.55 13.42
C GLU A 270 -16.55 -0.02 14.82
N ALA A 271 -17.55 -0.09 15.71
CA ALA A 271 -17.42 -0.72 17.01
C ALA A 271 -17.45 -2.26 16.97
N ASP A 272 -17.87 -2.86 15.85
CA ASP A 272 -17.88 -4.32 15.70
C ASP A 272 -16.45 -4.85 15.49
N PRO A 273 -15.98 -5.84 16.27
CA PRO A 273 -14.63 -6.41 16.11
C PRO A 273 -14.35 -7.01 14.72
N THR A 274 -15.41 -7.33 13.97
CA THR A 274 -15.33 -7.93 12.64
C THR A 274 -15.46 -6.90 11.51
N CYS A 275 -15.54 -5.61 11.81
CA CYS A 275 -15.79 -4.56 10.81
C CYS A 275 -14.75 -4.53 9.69
N HIS A 276 -13.50 -4.90 9.99
CA HIS A 276 -12.39 -5.00 9.05
C HIS A 276 -12.35 -6.31 8.25
N THR A 277 -13.32 -7.21 8.43
CA THR A 277 -13.34 -8.49 7.69
C THR A 277 -13.64 -8.21 6.23
N ILE A 278 -12.68 -8.48 5.35
CA ILE A 278 -12.84 -8.33 3.91
C ILE A 278 -13.88 -9.31 3.36
N THR A 279 -14.70 -8.87 2.42
CA THR A 279 -15.78 -9.68 1.83
C THR A 279 -15.60 -9.97 0.34
N ARG A 280 -14.62 -9.30 -0.31
CA ARG A 280 -14.23 -9.56 -1.70
C ARG A 280 -12.72 -9.38 -1.87
N TRP A 281 -12.07 -10.26 -2.62
CA TRP A 281 -10.63 -10.24 -2.88
C TRP A 281 -10.31 -10.93 -4.22
N LEU A 282 -9.06 -10.88 -4.65
CA LEU A 282 -8.52 -11.67 -5.76
C LEU A 282 -7.87 -12.95 -5.21
N GLY A 283 -8.10 -14.09 -5.86
CA GLY A 283 -7.55 -15.38 -5.42
C GLY A 283 -8.41 -16.58 -5.85
N ALA A 284 -7.87 -17.79 -5.66
CA ALA A 284 -8.52 -19.04 -6.09
C ALA A 284 -9.80 -19.40 -5.31
N ASP A 285 -9.93 -18.87 -4.10
CA ASP A 285 -11.10 -19.01 -3.23
C ASP A 285 -12.09 -17.83 -3.33
N SER A 286 -11.79 -16.84 -4.18
CA SER A 286 -12.68 -15.70 -4.38
C SER A 286 -13.98 -16.11 -5.06
N ILE A 287 -15.10 -15.71 -4.45
CA ILE A 287 -16.45 -15.93 -5.00
C ILE A 287 -16.77 -14.88 -6.07
N ASP A 288 -16.32 -13.64 -5.88
CA ASP A 288 -16.58 -12.51 -6.77
C ASP A 288 -15.37 -11.56 -6.84
N PRO A 289 -14.44 -11.82 -7.76
CA PRO A 289 -13.26 -10.97 -7.98
C PRO A 289 -13.54 -9.77 -8.89
N ALA A 290 -14.79 -9.51 -9.30
CA ALA A 290 -15.08 -8.40 -10.21
C ALA A 290 -14.80 -7.04 -9.54
N PRO A 291 -14.14 -6.08 -10.19
CA PRO A 291 -13.92 -4.78 -9.58
C PRO A 291 -15.19 -3.93 -9.58
N GLU A 292 -15.32 -3.07 -8.58
CA GLU A 292 -16.14 -1.86 -8.71
C GLU A 292 -15.35 -0.78 -9.44
N LEU A 293 -16.06 0.14 -10.11
CA LEU A 293 -15.49 1.13 -11.01
C LEU A 293 -16.02 2.53 -10.69
N ARG A 294 -15.12 3.52 -10.65
CA ARG A 294 -15.48 4.95 -10.56
C ARG A 294 -14.61 5.76 -11.51
N THR A 295 -15.15 6.84 -12.05
CA THR A 295 -14.36 7.83 -12.79
C THR A 295 -14.78 9.22 -12.40
N MET A 296 -13.80 10.09 -12.27
CA MET A 296 -13.96 11.49 -11.90
C MET A 296 -13.23 12.36 -12.92
N ALA A 297 -13.83 13.47 -13.32
CA ALA A 297 -13.15 14.49 -14.12
C ALA A 297 -12.12 15.23 -13.24
N ARG A 298 -10.99 15.61 -13.83
CA ARG A 298 -9.99 16.49 -13.20
C ARG A 298 -10.37 17.93 -13.58
N GLU A 299 -10.61 18.76 -12.56
CA GLU A 299 -10.92 20.19 -12.71
C GLU A 299 -9.66 21.06 -12.61
#